data_AF-A0A4Q4V9M1-F1
#
_entry.id   AF-A0A4Q4V9M1-F1
#
_cell.length_a   1.000
_cell.length_b   1.000
_cell.length_c   1.000
_cell.angle_alpha   90.00
_cell.angle_beta   90.00
_cell.angle_gamma   90.00
#
_symmetry.space_group_name_H-M   'P 1'
#
loop_
_entity.id
_entity.type
_entity.pdbx_description
1 polymer ?
#
loop_
_entity_poly.entity_id
_entity_poly.type
_entity_poly.pdbx_seq_one_letter_code
_entity_poly.pdbx_strand_id
1 'polypeptide(L)'
;MLCSLIPARGSKPALLFSAITALFHTSLAQDGCVTHSSANPHALDYPNFISGNLNGTTLIVPIPLTTARDVIPSQYGIMEHAYRALLPTFPEGMYPMMAVGVHDHDLQFPAYGMHLADFSRAALEFPFLDILGDNYSSFRWAATMLITAGNEVAITGSEGFGITVYPGVFDPPCNAYGHADGGASSDGATYFHAASHEVALDRFVDLEMAPAADGDPYGLEFLKNITNQPVFANPSICDNYQRLFNTSLTLPPNEPVPVRGSVRALIEPFQVAQSWEDVFGWQLSTGFLEPPVGDSCESLKGYNGVCCYNNWNEDLELETIHAIKDIGAGEEITIDYSDGGPFDTRRINLQQSFGFDCDCVVCSLPPAELKASDDRRRRIQALDEAIGNSYRMMSDPVASLADCCALLRALEEEYPIPRARKVFAERAYKARVVMKGGDRPETKKVKALSLNPSSHPSFGTYSTKWKGPKKLNPEELNDAELEKWLWRQNR
;
A
#
# COMPACT_ATOMS: atom_id res chain seq x y z
N MET A 1 -2.12 -57.33 -0.99
CA MET A 1 -3.48 -56.86 -1.35
C MET A 1 -3.56 -55.41 -0.90
N LEU A 2 -3.14 -54.45 -1.73
CA LEU A 2 -3.98 -53.73 -2.70
C LEU A 2 -5.27 -53.18 -2.07
N CYS A 3 -5.29 -51.90 -1.67
CA CYS A 3 -5.93 -50.85 -2.47
C CYS A 3 -5.79 -49.46 -1.84
N SER A 4 -5.46 -48.51 -2.73
CA SER A 4 -5.28 -47.07 -2.60
C SER A 4 -6.54 -46.30 -2.21
N LEU A 5 -6.39 -45.20 -1.46
CA LEU A 5 -7.22 -43.98 -1.59
C LEU A 5 -6.41 -42.73 -1.17
N ILE A 6 -5.99 -41.96 -2.19
CA ILE A 6 -5.78 -40.50 -2.33
C ILE A 6 -5.81 -39.63 -1.04
N PRO A 7 -4.78 -38.78 -0.77
CA PRO A 7 -4.91 -37.72 0.24
C PRO A 7 -5.57 -36.46 -0.34
N ALA A 8 -6.56 -35.94 0.38
CA ALA A 8 -7.20 -34.66 0.12
C ALA A 8 -6.31 -33.49 0.59
N ARG A 9 -6.33 -32.43 -0.22
CA ARG A 9 -5.88 -31.05 0.04
C ARG A 9 -6.11 -30.60 1.48
N GLY A 10 -5.08 -29.98 2.06
CA GLY A 10 -5.18 -29.27 3.34
C GLY A 10 -3.83 -28.94 3.97
N SER A 11 -2.91 -28.29 3.26
CA SER A 11 -1.74 -27.67 3.89
C SER A 11 -2.14 -26.33 4.50
N LYS A 12 -2.09 -26.27 5.82
CA LYS A 12 -2.33 -25.10 6.66
C LYS A 12 -1.29 -24.00 6.38
N PRO A 13 -1.65 -22.71 6.36
CA PRO A 13 -0.69 -21.60 6.37
C PRO A 13 -0.19 -21.43 7.81
N ALA A 14 0.74 -22.30 8.22
CA ALA A 14 1.36 -22.23 9.54
C ALA A 14 2.87 -22.48 9.49
N LEU A 15 3.46 -22.52 8.28
CA LEU A 15 4.85 -22.90 8.07
C LEU A 15 5.82 -21.73 7.82
N LEU A 16 5.35 -20.48 7.68
CA LEU A 16 6.26 -19.32 7.58
C LEU A 16 6.78 -18.83 8.95
N PHE A 17 6.07 -19.06 10.05
CA PHE A 17 6.46 -18.53 11.36
C PHE A 17 7.38 -19.44 12.21
N SER A 18 7.64 -20.68 11.78
CA SER A 18 8.49 -21.62 12.52
C SER A 18 9.99 -21.53 12.18
N ALA A 19 10.38 -20.73 11.19
CA ALA A 19 11.80 -20.54 10.84
C ALA A 19 12.51 -19.45 11.69
N ILE A 20 11.76 -18.50 12.25
CA ILE A 20 12.35 -17.33 12.94
C ILE A 20 12.85 -17.66 14.35
N THR A 21 12.35 -18.72 14.99
CA THR A 21 12.78 -19.08 16.37
C THR A 21 14.06 -19.93 16.43
N ALA A 22 14.58 -20.41 15.29
CA ALA A 22 15.71 -21.35 15.26
C ALA A 22 17.03 -20.80 14.70
N LEU A 23 17.07 -19.54 14.25
CA LEU A 23 18.29 -18.91 13.67
C LEU A 23 18.80 -17.77 14.56
N PHE A 24 18.99 -18.04 15.85
CA PHE A 24 19.85 -17.21 16.69
C PHE A 24 21.25 -17.83 16.70
N HIS A 25 21.99 -17.61 15.62
CA HIS A 25 23.42 -17.43 15.73
C HIS A 25 23.65 -15.94 15.68
N THR A 26 24.35 -15.42 16.69
CA THR A 26 24.84 -14.05 16.73
C THR A 26 25.52 -13.77 15.40
N SER A 27 24.87 -12.96 14.56
CA SER A 27 25.54 -12.30 13.44
C SER A 27 26.79 -11.66 14.02
N LEU A 28 27.96 -12.01 13.46
CA LEU A 28 29.16 -11.24 13.71
C LEU A 28 28.85 -9.84 13.22
N ALA A 29 28.56 -8.94 14.16
CA ALA A 29 28.61 -7.52 13.91
C ALA A 29 29.90 -7.25 13.13
N GLN A 30 29.77 -6.60 11.98
CA GLN A 30 30.88 -6.20 11.15
C GLN A 30 31.68 -5.16 11.95
N ASP A 31 32.58 -5.65 12.79
CA ASP A 31 33.42 -4.86 13.70
C ASP A 31 34.21 -3.86 12.85
N GLY A 32 33.78 -2.59 12.86
CA GLY A 32 34.55 -1.47 12.32
C GLY A 32 33.89 -0.55 11.29
N CYS A 33 32.66 -0.82 10.82
CA CYS A 33 31.97 0.10 9.90
C CYS A 33 30.94 0.98 10.63
N VAL A 34 31.08 2.30 10.53
CA VAL A 34 30.13 3.28 11.10
C VAL A 34 29.19 3.72 9.99
N THR A 35 27.90 3.43 10.14
CA THR A 35 26.86 3.90 9.22
C THR A 35 26.62 5.40 9.41
N HIS A 36 26.55 6.13 8.30
CA HIS A 36 26.24 7.56 8.25
C HIS A 36 24.82 7.75 7.70
N SER A 37 23.85 7.24 8.46
CA SER A 37 22.43 7.40 8.17
C SER A 37 21.71 7.98 9.40
N SER A 38 20.58 8.64 9.18
CA SER A 38 19.72 9.10 10.29
C SER A 38 19.10 7.90 11.00
N ALA A 39 18.72 8.03 12.27
CA ALA A 39 17.93 7.01 12.96
C ALA A 39 16.51 6.89 12.35
N ASN A 40 15.84 5.76 12.57
CA ASN A 40 14.47 5.51 12.15
C ASN A 40 13.50 6.32 13.03
N PRO A 41 12.82 7.36 12.49
CA PRO A 41 11.94 8.20 13.28
C PRO A 41 10.54 7.60 13.46
N HIS A 42 10.22 6.49 12.79
CA HIS A 42 8.86 5.98 12.62
C HIS A 42 8.56 4.68 13.37
N ALA A 43 9.57 4.01 13.94
CA ALA A 43 9.39 2.73 14.62
C ALA A 43 8.26 2.75 15.67
N LEU A 44 8.25 3.78 16.54
CA LEU A 44 7.25 3.90 17.60
C LEU A 44 5.88 4.38 17.12
N ASP A 45 5.84 5.07 15.98
CA ASP A 45 4.58 5.54 15.36
C ASP A 45 3.81 4.38 14.74
N TYR A 46 4.54 3.38 14.21
CA TYR A 46 3.98 2.23 13.49
C TYR A 46 4.48 0.89 14.08
N PRO A 47 4.15 0.57 15.35
CA PRO A 47 4.74 -0.58 16.05
C PRO A 47 4.39 -1.93 15.42
N ASN A 48 3.31 -2.00 14.62
CA ASN A 48 2.84 -3.22 13.95
C ASN A 48 3.44 -3.43 12.55
N PHE A 49 4.29 -2.52 12.08
CA PHE A 49 4.99 -2.62 10.81
C PHE A 49 6.47 -2.87 11.06
N ILE A 50 7.13 -3.52 10.10
CA ILE A 50 8.58 -3.46 10.00
C ILE A 50 8.89 -2.08 9.41
N SER A 51 9.84 -1.37 10.01
CA SER A 51 10.21 -0.03 9.57
C SER A 51 11.69 0.17 9.68
N GLY A 52 12.23 1.05 8.85
CA GLY A 52 13.63 1.46 8.87
C GLY A 52 13.85 2.60 7.89
N ASN A 53 15.11 2.90 7.63
CA ASN A 53 15.51 3.93 6.68
C ASN A 53 16.06 3.25 5.42
N LEU A 54 15.46 3.57 4.27
CA LEU A 54 16.00 3.26 2.95
C LEU A 54 16.77 4.47 2.46
N ASN A 55 18.08 4.47 2.68
CA ASN A 55 18.99 5.53 2.25
C ASN A 55 19.83 5.05 1.07
N GLY A 56 19.80 5.76 -0.05
CA GLY A 56 20.56 5.36 -1.23
C GLY A 56 20.14 6.07 -2.49
N THR A 57 20.45 5.42 -3.60
CA THR A 57 20.29 5.96 -4.95
C THR A 57 19.26 5.15 -5.72
N THR A 58 18.35 5.83 -6.38
CA THR A 58 17.42 5.24 -7.35
C THR A 58 17.54 5.99 -8.66
N LEU A 59 18.06 5.32 -9.68
CA LEU A 59 18.21 5.86 -11.04
C LEU A 59 17.10 5.32 -11.93
N ILE A 60 16.49 6.20 -12.71
CA ILE A 60 15.55 5.84 -13.77
C ILE A 60 16.38 5.67 -15.05
N VAL A 61 16.40 4.45 -15.56
CA VAL A 61 17.19 4.03 -16.71
C VAL A 61 16.25 3.82 -17.90
N PRO A 62 16.21 4.76 -18.87
CA PRO A 62 15.44 4.56 -20.09
C PRO A 62 16.05 3.42 -20.91
N ILE A 63 15.32 2.30 -21.02
CA ILE A 63 15.67 1.19 -21.90
C ILE A 63 14.69 1.13 -23.06
N PRO A 64 15.08 0.66 -24.26
CA PRO A 64 14.14 0.45 -25.35
C PRO A 64 12.98 -0.46 -24.89
N LEU A 65 11.75 -0.10 -25.26
CA LEU A 65 10.57 -0.88 -24.91
C LEU A 65 10.66 -2.31 -25.46
N THR A 66 11.33 -2.50 -26.60
CA THR A 66 11.67 -3.82 -27.16
C THR A 66 12.54 -4.62 -26.19
N THR A 67 13.58 -4.01 -25.62
CA THR A 67 14.43 -4.65 -24.60
C THR A 67 13.61 -5.00 -23.35
N ALA A 68 12.76 -4.09 -22.88
CA ALA A 68 11.88 -4.36 -21.74
C ALA A 68 10.95 -5.56 -22.01
N ARG A 69 10.40 -5.69 -23.22
CA ARG A 69 9.57 -6.85 -23.63
C ARG A 69 10.36 -8.15 -23.80
N ASP A 70 11.63 -8.08 -24.17
CA ASP A 70 12.48 -9.27 -24.27
C ASP A 70 12.82 -9.84 -22.88
N VAL A 71 13.00 -8.98 -21.88
CA VAL A 71 13.46 -9.40 -20.54
C VAL A 71 12.35 -9.59 -19.51
N ILE A 72 11.22 -8.87 -19.63
CA ILE A 72 10.07 -9.04 -18.74
C ILE A 72 9.23 -10.22 -19.23
N PRO A 73 8.81 -11.14 -18.34
CA PRO A 73 7.96 -12.27 -18.72
C PRO A 73 6.70 -11.83 -19.49
N SER A 74 6.42 -12.50 -20.60
CA SER A 74 5.37 -12.10 -21.56
C SER A 74 3.96 -12.04 -20.98
N GLN A 75 3.71 -12.73 -19.87
CA GLN A 75 2.42 -12.68 -19.16
C GLN A 75 2.18 -11.38 -18.39
N TYR A 76 3.21 -10.56 -18.15
CA TYR A 76 3.07 -9.27 -17.47
C TYR A 76 2.91 -8.15 -18.50
N GLY A 77 1.73 -7.52 -18.52
CA GLY A 77 1.48 -6.36 -19.38
C GLY A 77 2.37 -5.18 -18.98
N ILE A 78 2.87 -4.40 -19.95
CA ILE A 78 3.44 -3.07 -19.66
C ILE A 78 2.34 -2.04 -19.85
N MET A 79 2.13 -1.22 -18.83
CA MET A 79 1.19 -0.11 -18.88
C MET A 79 1.88 1.16 -19.33
N GLU A 80 2.11 1.27 -20.63
CA GLU A 80 2.75 2.44 -21.22
C GLU A 80 1.97 3.74 -20.97
N HIS A 81 0.64 3.68 -20.98
CA HIS A 81 -0.20 4.82 -20.64
C HIS A 81 0.03 5.33 -19.22
N ALA A 82 0.32 4.43 -18.26
CA ALA A 82 0.47 4.80 -16.85
C ALA A 82 1.72 5.65 -16.62
N TYR A 83 2.88 5.21 -17.09
CA TYR A 83 4.09 6.02 -16.93
C TYR A 83 4.13 7.24 -17.85
N ARG A 84 3.48 7.21 -19.02
CA ARG A 84 3.36 8.40 -19.89
C ARG A 84 2.45 9.47 -19.31
N ALA A 85 1.43 9.08 -18.54
CA ALA A 85 0.60 10.05 -17.82
C ALA A 85 1.41 10.82 -16.75
N LEU A 86 2.36 10.14 -16.11
CA LEU A 86 3.26 10.75 -15.11
C LEU A 86 4.45 11.48 -15.74
N LEU A 87 4.97 10.98 -16.87
CA LEU A 87 6.08 11.55 -17.63
C LEU A 87 5.70 11.73 -19.11
N PRO A 88 4.92 12.78 -19.45
CA PRO A 88 4.51 13.02 -20.84
C PRO A 88 5.68 13.25 -21.81
N THR A 89 6.81 13.72 -21.29
CA THR A 89 8.04 14.00 -22.03
C THR A 89 9.03 12.84 -22.04
N PHE A 90 8.68 11.67 -21.45
CA PHE A 90 9.56 10.51 -21.46
C PHE A 90 9.82 10.05 -22.91
N PRO A 91 11.09 9.71 -23.26
CA PRO A 91 11.43 9.41 -24.64
C PRO A 91 10.53 8.36 -25.30
N GLU A 92 10.15 8.61 -26.55
CA GLU A 92 9.30 7.71 -27.32
C GLU A 92 9.98 6.33 -27.49
N GLY A 93 9.20 5.25 -27.36
CA GLY A 93 9.72 3.89 -27.47
C GLY A 93 10.64 3.46 -26.33
N MET A 94 10.74 4.22 -25.23
CA MET A 94 11.51 3.84 -24.04
C MET A 94 10.60 3.41 -22.87
N TYR A 95 11.18 2.66 -21.95
CA TYR A 95 10.59 2.16 -20.71
C TYR A 95 11.44 2.59 -19.49
N PRO A 96 10.83 3.08 -18.39
CA PRO A 96 11.55 3.57 -17.22
C PRO A 96 11.91 2.44 -16.25
N MET A 97 12.98 1.69 -16.53
CA MET A 97 13.52 0.70 -15.58
C MET A 97 14.19 1.42 -14.40
N MET A 98 14.21 0.80 -13.22
CA MET A 98 14.92 1.35 -12.06
C MET A 98 16.22 0.57 -11.82
N ALA A 99 17.31 1.29 -11.57
CA ALA A 99 18.52 0.75 -10.96
C ALA A 99 18.63 1.29 -9.54
N VAL A 100 18.66 0.39 -8.55
CA VAL A 100 18.55 0.75 -7.13
C VAL A 100 19.76 0.23 -6.39
N GLY A 101 20.35 1.08 -5.55
CA GLY A 101 21.39 0.73 -4.57
C GLY A 101 21.09 1.46 -3.27
N VAL A 102 20.76 0.72 -2.22
CA VAL A 102 20.31 1.27 -0.93
C VAL A 102 20.94 0.57 0.25
N HIS A 103 21.07 1.30 1.34
CA HIS A 103 21.43 0.85 2.66
C HIS A 103 20.18 0.92 3.55
N ASP A 104 19.71 -0.25 3.98
CA ASP A 104 18.63 -0.46 4.91
C ASP A 104 19.20 -0.31 6.34
N HIS A 105 18.78 0.73 7.06
CA HIS A 105 19.34 1.10 8.37
C HIS A 105 18.27 1.25 9.45
N ASP A 106 18.62 0.87 10.68
CA ASP A 106 17.78 1.00 11.89
C ASP A 106 16.41 0.34 11.70
N LEU A 107 16.46 -0.91 11.24
CA LEU A 107 15.29 -1.75 11.02
C LEU A 107 14.71 -2.22 12.36
N GLN A 108 13.45 -1.90 12.60
CA GLN A 108 12.76 -2.19 13.86
C GLN A 108 11.39 -2.80 13.61
N PHE A 109 11.01 -3.73 14.49
CA PHE A 109 9.65 -4.25 14.60
C PHE A 109 9.18 -4.27 16.07
N PRO A 110 8.75 -3.11 16.60
CA PRO A 110 8.53 -2.94 18.04
C PRO A 110 7.47 -3.84 18.66
N ALA A 111 6.40 -4.20 17.92
CA ALA A 111 5.36 -5.12 18.42
C ALA A 111 5.93 -6.51 18.81
N TYR A 112 7.10 -6.88 18.29
CA TYR A 112 7.79 -8.13 18.60
C TYR A 112 9.14 -7.90 19.30
N GLY A 113 9.49 -6.65 19.63
CA GLY A 113 10.74 -6.29 20.28
C GLY A 113 11.98 -6.64 19.45
N MET A 114 11.88 -6.60 18.12
CA MET A 114 12.98 -6.97 17.23
C MET A 114 13.68 -5.73 16.66
N HIS A 115 15.01 -5.82 16.58
CA HIS A 115 15.89 -4.92 15.85
C HIS A 115 16.70 -5.77 14.87
N LEU A 116 16.56 -5.51 13.58
CA LEU A 116 17.28 -6.25 12.55
C LEU A 116 18.62 -5.56 12.25
N ALA A 117 19.63 -6.34 11.88
CA ALA A 117 20.91 -5.79 11.50
C ALA A 117 20.79 -5.02 10.19
N ASP A 118 21.51 -3.92 10.07
CA ASP A 118 21.63 -3.16 8.84
C ASP A 118 22.18 -4.03 7.70
N PHE A 119 21.79 -3.71 6.48
CA PHE A 119 22.33 -4.32 5.27
C PHE A 119 22.20 -3.37 4.10
N SER A 120 22.89 -3.70 3.03
CA SER A 120 22.78 -3.03 1.75
C SER A 120 22.21 -4.00 0.72
N ARG A 121 21.51 -3.44 -0.27
CA ARG A 121 20.96 -4.20 -1.39
C ARG A 121 21.01 -3.42 -2.69
N ALA A 122 21.11 -4.17 -3.78
CA ALA A 122 21.10 -3.63 -5.13
C ALA A 122 20.24 -4.48 -6.07
N ALA A 123 19.49 -3.84 -6.97
CA ALA A 123 18.59 -4.53 -7.89
C ALA A 123 18.32 -3.72 -9.16
N LEU A 124 17.87 -4.43 -10.19
CA LEU A 124 17.15 -3.85 -11.32
C LEU A 124 15.66 -4.16 -11.13
N GLU A 125 14.81 -3.13 -11.18
CA GLU A 125 13.37 -3.26 -10.95
C GLU A 125 12.58 -2.73 -12.16
N PHE A 126 11.47 -3.39 -12.47
CA PHE A 126 10.66 -3.18 -13.66
C PHE A 126 9.23 -2.76 -13.24
N PRO A 127 8.93 -1.45 -13.15
CA PRO A 127 7.65 -0.91 -12.70
C PRO A 127 6.57 -0.86 -13.80
N PHE A 128 5.36 -0.43 -13.45
CA PHE A 128 4.22 -0.27 -14.37
C PHE A 128 3.80 -1.57 -15.06
N LEU A 129 3.86 -2.68 -14.34
CA LEU A 129 3.42 -3.97 -14.83
C LEU A 129 1.99 -4.27 -14.39
N ASP A 130 1.20 -4.73 -15.36
CA ASP A 130 -0.13 -5.27 -15.14
C ASP A 130 -0.02 -6.80 -15.01
N ILE A 131 -0.11 -7.28 -13.77
CA ILE A 131 -0.13 -8.72 -13.45
C ILE A 131 -1.53 -9.24 -13.16
N LEU A 132 -2.53 -8.35 -13.08
CA LEU A 132 -3.93 -8.69 -12.79
C LEU A 132 -4.80 -8.70 -14.07
N GLY A 133 -4.29 -8.15 -15.17
CA GLY A 133 -5.01 -7.98 -16.43
C GLY A 133 -6.08 -6.89 -16.38
N ASP A 134 -5.96 -5.94 -15.45
CA ASP A 134 -6.94 -4.86 -15.27
C ASP A 134 -6.54 -3.54 -15.94
N ASN A 135 -5.34 -3.48 -16.53
CA ASN A 135 -4.76 -2.33 -17.21
C ASN A 135 -4.74 -1.04 -16.35
N TYR A 136 -4.69 -1.19 -15.02
CA TYR A 136 -4.77 -0.09 -14.07
C TYR A 136 -3.80 -0.25 -12.89
N SER A 137 -3.81 -1.42 -12.24
CA SER A 137 -3.03 -1.67 -11.02
C SER A 137 -1.55 -1.83 -11.37
N SER A 138 -0.72 -0.88 -10.95
CA SER A 138 0.71 -0.88 -11.28
C SER A 138 1.53 -1.64 -10.25
N PHE A 139 2.21 -2.68 -10.72
CA PHE A 139 3.15 -3.47 -9.93
C PHE A 139 4.57 -3.29 -10.45
N ARG A 140 5.54 -3.57 -9.57
CA ARG A 140 6.96 -3.49 -9.86
C ARG A 140 7.61 -4.85 -9.70
N TRP A 141 8.18 -5.36 -10.78
CA TRP A 141 8.85 -6.66 -10.76
C TRP A 141 10.31 -6.52 -10.37
N ALA A 142 10.70 -7.19 -9.30
CA ALA A 142 12.07 -7.30 -8.82
C ALA A 142 12.40 -8.79 -8.68
N ALA A 143 12.91 -9.40 -9.75
CA ALA A 143 13.15 -10.84 -9.80
C ALA A 143 14.33 -11.27 -8.94
N THR A 144 15.38 -10.45 -8.94
CA THR A 144 16.69 -10.78 -8.40
C THR A 144 17.33 -9.58 -7.74
N MET A 145 18.10 -9.80 -6.68
CA MET A 145 18.84 -8.75 -5.99
C MET A 145 20.11 -9.25 -5.32
N LEU A 146 21.04 -8.33 -5.10
CA LEU A 146 22.18 -8.52 -4.23
C LEU A 146 21.81 -8.05 -2.82
N ILE A 147 22.15 -8.81 -1.78
CA ILE A 147 21.98 -8.42 -0.36
C ILE A 147 23.28 -8.70 0.39
N THR A 148 23.66 -7.86 1.36
CA THR A 148 24.87 -8.05 2.18
C THR A 148 25.01 -9.49 2.69
N ALA A 149 26.11 -10.14 2.30
CA ALA A 149 26.42 -11.50 2.73
C ALA A 149 26.49 -11.60 4.25
N GLY A 150 25.88 -12.64 4.82
CA GLY A 150 25.80 -12.86 6.27
C GLY A 150 24.58 -12.22 6.95
N ASN A 151 23.75 -11.44 6.24
CA ASN A 151 22.44 -11.00 6.74
C ASN A 151 21.34 -12.00 6.36
N GLU A 152 21.34 -13.16 7.02
CA GLU A 152 20.43 -14.27 6.72
C GLU A 152 18.95 -13.91 6.87
N VAL A 153 18.61 -12.98 7.76
CA VAL A 153 17.21 -12.55 7.95
C VAL A 153 16.72 -11.77 6.72
N ALA A 154 17.53 -10.85 6.20
CA ALA A 154 17.19 -10.10 4.98
C ALA A 154 17.12 -11.04 3.77
N ILE A 155 18.11 -11.93 3.61
CA ILE A 155 18.17 -12.90 2.51
C ILE A 155 16.92 -13.79 2.50
N THR A 156 16.66 -14.48 3.61
CA THR A 156 15.52 -15.41 3.69
C THR A 156 14.16 -14.70 3.64
N GLY A 157 14.08 -13.47 4.16
CA GLY A 157 12.89 -12.63 4.04
C GLY A 157 12.54 -12.32 2.59
N SER A 158 13.51 -11.85 1.81
CA SER A 158 13.34 -11.56 0.38
C SER A 158 13.06 -12.81 -0.45
N GLU A 159 13.73 -13.93 -0.17
CA GLU A 159 13.45 -15.23 -0.82
C GLU A 159 12.02 -15.72 -0.54
N GLY A 160 11.44 -15.36 0.62
CA GLY A 160 10.05 -15.64 0.97
C GLY A 160 9.03 -15.03 0.00
N PHE A 161 9.39 -13.92 -0.66
CA PHE A 161 8.60 -13.27 -1.73
C PHE A 161 8.93 -13.83 -3.13
N GLY A 162 9.76 -14.87 -3.20
CA GLY A 162 10.20 -15.53 -4.43
C GLY A 162 11.31 -14.79 -5.18
N ILE A 163 11.94 -13.81 -4.53
CA ILE A 163 13.10 -13.09 -5.09
C ILE A 163 14.30 -14.02 -5.06
N THR A 164 15.07 -14.09 -6.15
CA THR A 164 16.37 -14.78 -6.13
C THR A 164 17.42 -13.84 -5.56
N VAL A 165 17.98 -14.18 -4.40
CA VAL A 165 18.97 -13.35 -3.72
C VAL A 165 20.37 -13.89 -3.97
N TYR A 166 21.28 -13.01 -4.36
CA TYR A 166 22.71 -13.28 -4.37
C TYR A 166 23.35 -12.60 -3.14
N PRO A 167 23.88 -13.35 -2.17
CA PRO A 167 24.72 -12.78 -1.13
C PRO A 167 25.87 -11.97 -1.76
N GLY A 168 26.06 -10.74 -1.32
CA GLY A 168 26.90 -9.74 -1.99
C GLY A 168 27.86 -9.00 -1.06
N VAL A 169 28.87 -8.42 -1.66
CA VAL A 169 29.84 -7.49 -1.07
C VAL A 169 29.57 -6.10 -1.67
N PHE A 170 29.66 -5.07 -0.83
CA PHE A 170 29.27 -3.71 -1.16
C PHE A 170 30.41 -2.74 -0.90
N ASP A 171 30.55 -1.74 -1.76
CA ASP A 171 31.44 -0.59 -1.57
C ASP A 171 30.65 0.72 -1.80
N PRO A 172 30.43 1.53 -0.75
CA PRO A 172 30.88 1.32 0.63
C PRO A 172 30.12 0.19 1.35
N PRO A 173 30.74 -0.45 2.37
CA PRO A 173 30.16 -1.63 3.01
C PRO A 173 28.93 -1.38 3.90
N CYS A 174 28.82 -0.21 4.52
CA CYS A 174 27.71 0.13 5.45
C CYS A 174 27.13 1.53 5.23
N ASN A 175 27.26 2.08 4.02
CA ASN A 175 26.74 3.41 3.71
C ASN A 175 25.94 3.37 2.40
N ALA A 176 25.03 4.33 2.28
CA ALA A 176 24.15 4.50 1.13
C ALA A 176 24.90 4.78 -0.19
N TYR A 177 26.08 5.38 -0.10
CA TYR A 177 27.00 5.69 -1.19
C TYR A 177 28.34 6.17 -0.62
N GLY A 178 29.42 6.00 -1.37
CA GLY A 178 30.75 6.54 -1.08
C GLY A 178 30.97 7.84 -1.86
N HIS A 179 31.84 8.73 -1.39
CA HIS A 179 32.27 9.88 -2.19
C HIS A 179 33.49 9.54 -3.03
N ALA A 180 33.47 9.89 -4.31
CA ALA A 180 34.63 9.77 -5.18
C ALA A 180 35.80 10.59 -4.62
N ASP A 181 37.03 10.08 -4.76
CA ASP A 181 38.25 10.66 -4.19
C ASP A 181 38.17 10.97 -2.67
N GLY A 182 37.33 10.24 -1.92
CA GLY A 182 37.11 10.47 -0.50
C GLY A 182 36.42 11.82 -0.19
N GLY A 183 35.75 12.42 -1.17
CA GLY A 183 35.10 13.74 -1.04
C GLY A 183 36.06 14.92 -1.22
N ALA A 184 37.28 14.67 -1.72
CA ALA A 184 38.24 15.74 -2.01
C ALA A 184 37.82 16.60 -3.22
N SER A 185 37.08 16.01 -4.17
CA SER A 185 36.52 16.74 -5.31
C SER A 185 35.32 17.58 -4.88
N SER A 186 35.22 18.79 -5.42
CA SER A 186 34.09 19.70 -5.17
C SER A 186 32.86 19.38 -6.04
N ASP A 187 32.96 18.40 -6.94
CA ASP A 187 31.86 17.98 -7.82
C ASP A 187 30.75 17.22 -7.10
N GLY A 188 31.02 16.72 -5.88
CA GLY A 188 30.06 15.94 -5.10
C GLY A 188 29.83 14.53 -5.66
N ALA A 189 30.72 14.02 -6.51
CA ALA A 189 30.58 12.70 -7.10
C ALA A 189 30.52 11.60 -6.03
N THR A 190 29.64 10.63 -6.26
CA THR A 190 29.37 9.50 -5.36
C THR A 190 29.25 8.21 -6.15
N TYR A 191 29.44 7.08 -5.47
CA TYR A 191 29.34 5.75 -6.05
C TYR A 191 28.67 4.76 -5.10
N PHE A 192 28.16 3.67 -5.67
CA PHE A 192 27.68 2.51 -4.94
C PHE A 192 27.93 1.26 -5.79
N HIS A 193 28.82 0.38 -5.33
CA HIS A 193 29.18 -0.86 -6.03
C HIS A 193 28.67 -2.05 -5.24
N ALA A 194 28.01 -2.98 -5.94
CA ALA A 194 27.54 -4.23 -5.37
C ALA A 194 27.94 -5.38 -6.27
N ALA A 195 28.56 -6.41 -5.70
CA ALA A 195 28.96 -7.61 -6.43
C ALA A 195 28.63 -8.86 -5.63
N SER A 196 28.35 -9.98 -6.30
CA SER A 196 28.13 -11.25 -5.61
C SER A 196 29.39 -11.66 -4.85
N HIS A 197 29.19 -12.16 -3.63
CA HIS A 197 30.24 -12.77 -2.83
C HIS A 197 30.83 -14.01 -3.52
N GLU A 198 30.03 -14.73 -4.31
CA GLU A 198 30.50 -15.82 -5.15
C GLU A 198 31.02 -15.29 -6.49
N VAL A 199 32.33 -15.03 -6.56
CA VAL A 199 33.02 -14.46 -7.72
C VAL A 199 32.72 -15.20 -9.03
N ALA A 200 32.48 -16.52 -8.98
CA ALA A 200 32.18 -17.33 -10.15
C ALA A 200 30.84 -16.98 -10.84
N LEU A 201 29.90 -16.35 -10.11
CA LEU A 201 28.61 -15.93 -10.66
C LEU A 201 28.72 -14.63 -11.47
N ASP A 202 29.74 -13.81 -11.20
CA ASP A 202 29.99 -12.53 -11.87
C ASP A 202 28.74 -11.63 -11.94
N ARG A 203 27.99 -11.56 -10.83
CA ARG A 203 26.78 -10.75 -10.70
C ARG A 203 27.10 -9.43 -10.02
N PHE A 204 26.71 -8.30 -10.61
CA PHE A 204 27.01 -6.97 -10.05
C PHE A 204 26.00 -5.90 -10.48
N VAL A 205 25.94 -4.83 -9.68
CA VAL A 205 25.24 -3.57 -9.96
C VAL A 205 26.11 -2.43 -9.43
N ASP A 206 26.61 -1.60 -10.34
CA ASP A 206 27.46 -0.45 -10.06
C ASP A 206 26.74 0.84 -10.46
N LEU A 207 26.70 1.79 -9.54
CA LEU A 207 26.13 3.13 -9.73
C LEU A 207 27.24 4.16 -9.50
N GLU A 208 27.45 5.05 -10.46
CA GLU A 208 28.37 6.18 -10.32
C GLU A 208 27.61 7.46 -10.72
N MET A 209 27.61 8.47 -9.85
CA MET A 209 26.73 9.61 -9.99
C MET A 209 27.35 10.90 -9.47
N ALA A 210 26.87 12.03 -9.97
CA ALA A 210 27.13 13.35 -9.42
C ALA A 210 25.82 14.14 -9.28
N PRO A 211 25.76 15.15 -8.40
CA PRO A 211 24.64 16.07 -8.33
C PRO A 211 24.29 16.65 -9.70
N ALA A 212 23.01 16.56 -10.08
CA ALA A 212 22.54 17.04 -11.38
C ALA A 212 22.34 18.57 -11.34
N ALA A 213 23.30 19.33 -11.86
CA ALA A 213 23.25 20.80 -11.90
C ALA A 213 22.06 21.34 -12.72
N ASP A 214 21.64 20.62 -13.76
CA ASP A 214 20.52 20.98 -14.63
C ASP A 214 19.15 20.51 -14.07
N GLY A 215 19.14 19.91 -12.88
CA GLY A 215 17.94 19.38 -12.22
C GLY A 215 17.60 17.94 -12.60
N ASP A 216 16.39 17.51 -12.22
CA ASP A 216 15.82 16.19 -12.52
C ASP A 216 14.74 16.30 -13.60
N PRO A 217 14.87 15.58 -14.74
CA PRO A 217 13.87 15.60 -15.81
C PRO A 217 12.57 14.85 -15.48
N TYR A 218 12.54 14.03 -14.42
CA TYR A 218 11.39 13.17 -14.09
C TYR A 218 10.49 13.74 -12.98
N GLY A 219 11.06 14.54 -12.09
CA GLY A 219 10.40 15.07 -10.90
C GLY A 219 10.34 14.06 -9.75
N LEU A 220 10.44 14.58 -8.52
CA LEU A 220 10.35 13.76 -7.30
C LEU A 220 9.00 13.02 -7.17
N GLU A 221 7.91 13.58 -7.72
CA GLU A 221 6.60 12.91 -7.71
C GLU A 221 6.58 11.61 -8.54
N PHE A 222 7.32 11.57 -9.64
CA PHE A 222 7.48 10.33 -10.40
C PHE A 222 8.23 9.28 -9.57
N LEU A 223 9.30 9.69 -8.88
CA LEU A 223 10.04 8.80 -7.97
C LEU A 223 9.15 8.27 -6.84
N LYS A 224 8.31 9.12 -6.24
CA LYS A 224 7.35 8.71 -5.20
C LYS A 224 6.39 7.64 -5.72
N ASN A 225 5.81 7.85 -6.91
CA ASN A 225 4.90 6.90 -7.50
C ASN A 225 5.59 5.57 -7.79
N ILE A 226 6.69 5.60 -8.54
CA ILE A 226 7.35 4.40 -9.06
C ILE A 226 7.92 3.52 -7.93
N THR A 227 8.39 4.13 -6.84
CA THR A 227 8.98 3.41 -5.70
C THR A 227 7.95 2.87 -4.70
N ASN A 228 6.70 3.35 -4.75
CA ASN A 228 5.59 2.90 -3.91
C ASN A 228 4.61 1.96 -4.64
N GLN A 229 5.00 1.45 -5.81
CA GLN A 229 4.28 0.34 -6.45
C GLN A 229 4.57 -0.95 -5.69
N PRO A 230 3.55 -1.80 -5.45
CA PRO A 230 3.77 -3.11 -4.85
C PRO A 230 4.80 -3.91 -5.62
N VAL A 231 5.78 -4.45 -4.91
CA VAL A 231 6.88 -5.20 -5.51
C VAL A 231 6.61 -6.70 -5.47
N PHE A 232 7.05 -7.40 -6.52
CA PHE A 232 6.88 -8.85 -6.61
C PHE A 232 8.01 -9.49 -7.41
N ALA A 233 8.33 -10.75 -7.09
CA ALA A 233 9.11 -11.63 -7.97
C ALA A 233 8.21 -12.71 -8.60
N ASN A 234 7.22 -13.18 -7.85
CA ASN A 234 6.17 -14.07 -8.30
C ASN A 234 4.79 -13.41 -8.09
N PRO A 235 3.77 -13.66 -8.93
CA PRO A 235 2.50 -12.96 -8.86
C PRO A 235 1.55 -13.48 -7.76
N SER A 236 1.97 -14.43 -6.93
CA SER A 236 1.11 -15.00 -5.87
C SER A 236 1.19 -14.20 -4.57
N ILE A 237 2.33 -13.57 -4.30
CA ILE A 237 2.58 -12.77 -3.11
C ILE A 237 3.33 -11.50 -3.52
N CYS A 238 2.83 -10.37 -3.05
CA CYS A 238 3.40 -9.06 -3.28
C CYS A 238 3.81 -8.46 -1.94
N ASP A 239 4.93 -7.76 -1.95
CA ASP A 239 5.34 -6.90 -0.86
C ASP A 239 4.81 -5.48 -1.14
N ASN A 240 4.02 -4.97 -0.21
CA ASN A 240 3.38 -3.66 -0.27
C ASN A 240 4.04 -2.68 0.71
N TYR A 241 5.36 -2.74 0.86
CA TYR A 241 6.05 -1.74 1.64
C TYR A 241 5.88 -0.35 1.03
N GLN A 242 5.68 0.64 1.89
CA GLN A 242 5.52 2.04 1.49
C GLN A 242 6.70 2.87 1.96
N ARG A 243 7.31 3.62 1.05
CA ARG A 243 8.26 4.68 1.36
C ARG A 243 7.53 5.94 1.78
N LEU A 244 7.96 6.51 2.90
CA LEU A 244 7.45 7.74 3.46
C LEU A 244 8.28 8.92 2.98
N PHE A 245 7.60 9.91 2.43
CA PHE A 245 8.16 11.18 1.98
C PHE A 245 7.58 12.33 2.80
N ASN A 246 8.16 13.52 2.69
CA ASN A 246 7.81 14.70 3.49
C ASN A 246 7.98 14.47 5.00
N THR A 247 8.97 13.66 5.38
CA THR A 247 9.35 13.39 6.77
C THR A 247 10.67 14.09 7.11
N SER A 248 11.15 13.98 8.35
CA SER A 248 12.47 14.51 8.75
C SER A 248 13.63 13.94 7.93
N LEU A 249 13.44 12.84 7.21
CA LEU A 249 14.45 12.20 6.36
C LEU A 249 14.51 12.78 4.95
N THR A 250 13.48 13.53 4.52
CA THR A 250 13.38 14.15 3.18
C THR A 250 13.09 15.66 3.22
N LEU A 251 13.02 16.24 4.42
CA LEU A 251 12.82 17.67 4.66
C LEU A 251 14.14 18.29 5.15
N PRO A 252 14.28 19.63 5.08
CA PRO A 252 15.52 20.29 5.50
C PRO A 252 16.01 19.84 6.88
N PRO A 253 17.30 19.47 7.04
CA PRO A 253 18.41 19.59 6.09
C PRO A 253 18.70 18.33 5.22
N ASN A 254 17.77 17.39 5.14
CA ASN A 254 17.91 16.11 4.45
C ASN A 254 17.14 16.08 3.12
N GLU A 255 17.11 17.20 2.39
CA GLU A 255 16.38 17.27 1.13
C GLU A 255 16.89 16.24 0.10
N PRO A 256 16.01 15.58 -0.66
CA PRO A 256 16.40 14.72 -1.78
C PRO A 256 17.33 15.45 -2.76
N VAL A 257 18.39 14.77 -3.20
CA VAL A 257 19.39 15.32 -4.13
C VAL A 257 19.17 14.70 -5.51
N PRO A 258 18.86 15.50 -6.55
CA PRO A 258 18.80 14.99 -7.91
C PRO A 258 20.21 14.65 -8.40
N VAL A 259 20.36 13.50 -9.04
CA VAL A 259 21.65 12.99 -9.52
C VAL A 259 21.60 12.56 -10.97
N ARG A 260 22.77 12.63 -11.63
CA ARG A 260 22.99 12.19 -13.00
C ARG A 260 24.26 11.33 -13.03
N GLY A 261 24.25 10.25 -13.78
CA GLY A 261 25.35 9.30 -13.72
C GLY A 261 25.28 8.16 -14.73
N SER A 262 25.93 7.06 -14.37
CA SER A 262 26.01 5.83 -15.14
C SER A 262 25.64 4.62 -14.27
N VAL A 263 25.17 3.58 -14.94
CA VAL A 263 24.83 2.29 -14.35
C VAL A 263 25.54 1.20 -15.14
N ARG A 264 26.25 0.32 -14.45
CA ARG A 264 26.73 -0.94 -15.03
C ARG A 264 26.13 -2.09 -14.25
N ALA A 265 25.58 -3.08 -14.94
CA ALA A 265 24.98 -4.22 -14.25
C ALA A 265 25.11 -5.51 -15.06
N LEU A 266 25.42 -6.59 -14.37
CA LEU A 266 25.20 -7.96 -14.83
C LEU A 266 24.40 -8.66 -13.75
N ILE A 267 23.09 -8.61 -13.87
CA ILE A 267 22.15 -9.31 -13.00
C ILE A 267 20.90 -9.62 -13.79
N GLU A 268 20.24 -10.73 -13.46
CA GLU A 268 19.00 -11.12 -14.11
C GLU A 268 17.96 -9.97 -14.07
N PRO A 269 17.11 -9.85 -15.11
CA PRO A 269 16.95 -10.76 -16.25
C PRO A 269 18.01 -10.63 -17.35
N PHE A 270 18.96 -9.69 -17.25
CA PHE A 270 20.01 -9.54 -18.25
C PHE A 270 21.06 -10.66 -18.14
N GLN A 271 21.30 -11.36 -19.26
CA GLN A 271 22.27 -12.46 -19.33
C GLN A 271 23.68 -12.00 -19.75
N VAL A 272 23.81 -10.74 -20.16
CA VAL A 272 25.08 -10.12 -20.55
C VAL A 272 25.18 -8.75 -19.89
N ALA A 273 26.40 -8.35 -19.56
CA ALA A 273 26.64 -7.09 -18.86
C ALA A 273 26.09 -5.91 -19.68
N GLN A 274 25.38 -5.03 -18.99
CA GLN A 274 24.78 -3.82 -19.54
C GLN A 274 25.51 -2.59 -19.00
N SER A 275 25.45 -1.51 -19.76
CA SER A 275 25.96 -0.19 -19.39
C SER A 275 25.00 0.87 -19.89
N TRP A 276 24.61 1.78 -19.01
CA TRP A 276 23.77 2.93 -19.35
C TRP A 276 24.46 4.18 -18.83
N GLU A 277 24.61 5.15 -19.73
CA GLU A 277 25.19 6.45 -19.44
C GLU A 277 24.06 7.49 -19.47
N ASP A 278 24.31 8.64 -18.85
CA ASP A 278 23.39 9.77 -18.89
C ASP A 278 22.00 9.45 -18.30
N VAL A 279 22.00 8.72 -17.18
CA VAL A 279 20.78 8.37 -16.46
C VAL A 279 20.56 9.31 -15.28
N PHE A 280 19.29 9.61 -14.98
CA PHE A 280 18.91 10.55 -13.94
C PHE A 280 18.14 9.85 -12.82
N GLY A 281 18.19 10.41 -11.63
CA GLY A 281 17.44 9.91 -10.50
C GLY A 281 17.69 10.73 -9.24
N TRP A 282 17.59 10.06 -8.10
CA TRP A 282 17.65 10.74 -6.81
C TRP A 282 18.47 9.95 -5.79
N GLN A 283 19.22 10.70 -4.99
CA GLN A 283 19.78 10.27 -3.71
C GLN A 283 18.92 10.81 -2.58
N LEU A 284 18.40 9.93 -1.74
CA LEU A 284 17.54 10.30 -0.61
C LEU A 284 17.46 9.19 0.43
N SER A 285 17.13 9.58 1.66
CA SER A 285 16.73 8.69 2.73
C SER A 285 15.23 8.79 2.95
N THR A 286 14.52 7.67 2.93
CA THR A 286 13.09 7.62 3.27
C THR A 286 12.87 6.62 4.39
N GLY A 287 11.93 6.91 5.28
CA GLY A 287 11.38 5.87 6.13
C GLY A 287 10.60 4.88 5.26
N PHE A 288 10.49 3.62 5.67
CA PHE A 288 9.55 2.69 5.05
C PHE A 288 8.67 1.99 6.08
N LEU A 289 7.49 1.57 5.64
CA LEU A 289 6.55 0.74 6.40
C LEU A 289 6.26 -0.52 5.60
N GLU A 290 6.69 -1.66 6.12
CA GLU A 290 6.47 -2.97 5.51
C GLU A 290 5.50 -3.78 6.39
N PRO A 291 4.39 -4.29 5.82
CA PRO A 291 3.53 -5.23 6.51
C PRO A 291 4.30 -6.50 6.90
N PRO A 292 4.08 -7.08 8.09
CA PRO A 292 4.85 -8.24 8.55
C PRO A 292 4.55 -9.54 7.77
N VAL A 293 3.53 -9.52 6.92
CA VAL A 293 3.15 -10.63 6.05
C VAL A 293 2.81 -10.03 4.69
N GLY A 294 3.38 -10.58 3.62
CA GLY A 294 3.03 -10.22 2.26
C GLY A 294 1.56 -10.45 1.95
N ASP A 295 0.98 -9.56 1.17
CA ASP A 295 -0.40 -9.66 0.68
C ASP A 295 -0.44 -10.50 -0.60
N SER A 296 -1.61 -11.05 -0.94
CA SER A 296 -1.76 -11.54 -2.31
C SER A 296 -1.75 -10.33 -3.25
N CYS A 297 -1.10 -10.47 -4.41
CA CYS A 297 -1.08 -9.39 -5.39
C CYS A 297 -2.49 -8.94 -5.79
N GLU A 298 -3.44 -9.88 -5.86
CA GLU A 298 -4.87 -9.58 -6.11
C GLU A 298 -5.48 -8.66 -5.05
N SER A 299 -5.11 -8.79 -3.76
CA SER A 299 -5.65 -7.89 -2.71
C SER A 299 -5.10 -6.48 -2.77
N LEU A 300 -4.06 -6.25 -3.56
CA LEU A 300 -3.44 -4.94 -3.79
C LEU A 300 -3.95 -4.27 -5.08
N LYS A 301 -5.00 -4.83 -5.70
CA LYS A 301 -5.68 -4.23 -6.84
C LYS A 301 -6.09 -2.79 -6.51
N GLY A 302 -5.66 -1.85 -7.35
CA GLY A 302 -6.01 -0.45 -7.23
C GLY A 302 -7.51 -0.24 -7.45
N TYR A 303 -8.04 0.84 -6.88
CA TYR A 303 -9.46 1.22 -7.02
C TYR A 303 -9.62 2.60 -7.65
N ASN A 304 -10.07 2.63 -8.91
CA ASN A 304 -10.59 3.84 -9.54
C ASN A 304 -12.04 4.10 -9.09
N GLY A 305 -12.20 4.70 -7.92
CA GLY A 305 -13.49 5.08 -7.36
C GLY A 305 -13.41 6.38 -6.58
N VAL A 306 -14.58 7.03 -6.43
CA VAL A 306 -14.84 8.28 -5.70
C VAL A 306 -13.88 8.45 -4.51
N CYS A 307 -13.00 9.45 -4.59
CA CYS A 307 -11.97 9.69 -3.57
C CYS A 307 -12.38 10.71 -2.53
N CYS A 308 -13.41 11.51 -2.83
CA CYS A 308 -13.88 12.60 -2.00
C CYS A 308 -15.39 12.55 -1.80
N TYR A 309 -15.85 13.15 -0.71
CA TYR A 309 -17.27 13.38 -0.44
C TYR A 309 -17.52 14.88 -0.27
N ASN A 310 -18.45 15.43 -1.05
CA ASN A 310 -18.86 16.82 -0.95
C ASN A 310 -20.09 16.96 -0.05
N ASN A 311 -20.16 18.06 0.69
CA ASN A 311 -21.28 18.34 1.57
C ASN A 311 -21.34 19.81 2.01
N TRP A 312 -22.54 20.33 2.24
CA TRP A 312 -22.77 21.66 2.83
C TRP A 312 -22.47 21.69 4.34
N ASN A 313 -21.69 22.67 4.78
CA ASN A 313 -21.42 22.96 6.20
C ASN A 313 -22.16 24.23 6.62
N GLU A 314 -23.20 24.07 7.45
CA GLU A 314 -24.04 25.17 7.92
C GLU A 314 -23.30 26.17 8.83
N ASP A 315 -22.32 25.72 9.62
CA ASP A 315 -21.54 26.59 10.51
C ASP A 315 -20.60 27.52 9.72
N LEU A 316 -20.10 27.05 8.58
CA LEU A 316 -19.17 27.78 7.71
C LEU A 316 -19.86 28.50 6.55
N GLU A 317 -21.13 28.17 6.28
CA GLU A 317 -21.89 28.62 5.10
C GLU A 317 -21.17 28.31 3.77
N LEU A 318 -20.50 27.15 3.70
CA LEU A 318 -19.70 26.72 2.54
C LEU A 318 -19.92 25.25 2.21
N GLU A 319 -19.70 24.91 0.93
CA GLU A 319 -19.51 23.52 0.52
C GLU A 319 -18.11 23.06 0.91
N THR A 320 -18.04 21.90 1.55
CA THR A 320 -16.81 21.26 2.03
C THR A 320 -16.61 19.96 1.29
N ILE A 321 -15.37 19.71 0.86
CA ILE A 321 -14.96 18.47 0.21
C ILE A 321 -13.94 17.80 1.12
N HIS A 322 -14.23 16.56 1.49
CA HIS A 322 -13.36 15.75 2.35
C HIS A 322 -12.85 14.54 1.58
N ALA A 323 -11.55 14.31 1.63
CA ALA A 323 -10.96 13.05 1.18
C ALA A 323 -11.48 11.91 2.07
N ILE A 324 -12.02 10.87 1.45
CA ILE A 324 -12.56 9.68 2.14
C ILE A 324 -11.64 8.46 2.02
N LYS A 325 -10.53 8.64 1.30
CA LYS A 325 -9.38 7.76 1.18
C LYS A 325 -8.12 8.63 1.00
N ASP A 326 -6.95 8.03 1.08
CA ASP A 326 -5.71 8.71 0.73
C ASP A 326 -5.70 9.04 -0.77
N ILE A 327 -5.21 10.23 -1.13
CA ILE A 327 -5.18 10.75 -2.49
C ILE A 327 -3.72 11.09 -2.82
N GLY A 328 -3.17 10.44 -3.85
CA GLY A 328 -1.83 10.71 -4.32
C GLY A 328 -1.69 12.11 -4.91
N ALA A 329 -0.49 12.68 -4.88
CA ALA A 329 -0.24 13.94 -5.59
C ALA A 329 -0.42 13.73 -7.11
N GLY A 330 -1.20 14.61 -7.74
CA GLY A 330 -1.57 14.49 -9.15
C GLY A 330 -2.70 13.51 -9.45
N GLU A 331 -3.21 12.78 -8.45
CA GLU A 331 -4.42 11.97 -8.59
C GLU A 331 -5.64 12.89 -8.77
N GLU A 332 -6.52 12.53 -9.69
CA GLU A 332 -7.74 13.29 -9.96
C GLU A 332 -8.70 13.24 -8.76
N ILE A 333 -9.11 14.41 -8.29
CA ILE A 333 -10.11 14.51 -7.22
C ILE A 333 -11.50 14.26 -7.81
N THR A 334 -12.13 13.17 -7.38
CA THR A 334 -13.46 12.73 -7.84
C THR A 334 -14.47 12.69 -6.70
N ILE A 335 -15.70 13.15 -7.00
CA ILE A 335 -16.87 13.07 -6.12
C ILE A 335 -18.02 12.35 -6.83
N ASP A 336 -18.94 11.73 -6.09
CA ASP A 336 -20.11 11.06 -6.67
C ASP A 336 -21.22 12.09 -6.97
N TYR A 337 -21.63 12.18 -8.23
CA TYR A 337 -22.80 12.98 -8.65
C TYR A 337 -24.09 12.18 -8.68
N SER A 338 -24.03 10.86 -8.48
CA SER A 338 -25.20 10.00 -8.40
C SER A 338 -25.68 9.84 -6.96
N ASP A 339 -26.98 9.56 -6.79
CA ASP A 339 -27.53 9.12 -5.51
C ASP A 339 -27.19 7.63 -5.22
N GLY A 340 -26.16 7.09 -5.87
CA GLY A 340 -25.81 5.68 -5.88
C GLY A 340 -26.80 4.81 -6.68
N GLY A 341 -26.96 3.56 -6.26
CA GLY A 341 -27.87 2.60 -6.89
C GLY A 341 -27.26 1.81 -8.06
N PRO A 342 -28.06 0.93 -8.72
CA PRO A 342 -27.61 0.04 -9.79
C PRO A 342 -27.13 0.77 -11.05
N PHE A 343 -26.39 0.07 -11.90
CA PHE A 343 -25.80 0.58 -13.14
C PHE A 343 -26.80 1.37 -14.00
N ASP A 344 -27.96 0.79 -14.32
CA ASP A 344 -28.95 1.41 -15.19
C ASP A 344 -29.44 2.74 -14.61
N THR A 345 -29.70 2.79 -13.30
CA THR A 345 -30.16 4.00 -12.61
C THR A 345 -29.10 5.10 -12.64
N ARG A 346 -27.85 4.76 -12.32
CA ARG A 346 -26.74 5.73 -12.35
C ARG A 346 -26.50 6.26 -13.75
N ARG A 347 -26.48 5.37 -14.75
CA ARG A 347 -26.25 5.73 -16.15
C ARG A 347 -27.33 6.68 -16.66
N ILE A 348 -28.60 6.37 -16.40
CA ILE A 348 -29.72 7.24 -16.80
C ILE A 348 -29.60 8.61 -16.12
N ASN A 349 -29.34 8.65 -14.81
CA ASN A 349 -29.23 9.90 -14.07
C ASN A 349 -28.06 10.76 -14.56
N LEU A 350 -26.88 10.18 -14.74
CA LEU A 350 -25.69 10.91 -15.21
C LEU A 350 -25.86 11.41 -16.64
N GLN A 351 -26.46 10.60 -17.51
CA GLN A 351 -26.74 11.01 -18.89
C GLN A 351 -27.78 12.14 -18.95
N GLN A 352 -28.83 12.10 -18.13
CA GLN A 352 -29.88 13.12 -18.14
C GLN A 352 -29.44 14.44 -17.50
N SER A 353 -28.68 14.37 -16.40
CA SER A 353 -28.27 15.54 -15.62
C SER A 353 -26.98 16.17 -16.14
N PHE A 354 -26.06 15.37 -16.67
CA PHE A 354 -24.69 15.81 -17.02
C PHE A 354 -24.26 15.44 -18.45
N GLY A 355 -25.03 14.63 -19.18
CA GLY A 355 -24.82 14.39 -20.61
C GLY A 355 -23.70 13.42 -20.97
N PHE A 356 -23.23 12.60 -20.02
CA PHE A 356 -22.15 11.62 -20.27
C PHE A 356 -22.50 10.21 -19.78
N ASP A 357 -21.90 9.21 -20.45
CA ASP A 357 -21.90 7.83 -20.02
C ASP A 357 -20.70 7.58 -19.10
N CYS A 358 -20.95 7.11 -17.88
CA CYS A 358 -19.89 6.84 -16.90
C CYS A 358 -19.10 5.58 -17.23
N ASP A 359 -17.77 5.69 -17.21
CA ASP A 359 -16.79 4.64 -17.49
C ASP A 359 -15.96 4.23 -16.26
N CYS A 360 -16.41 4.61 -15.06
CA CYS A 360 -15.71 4.26 -13.81
C CYS A 360 -15.60 2.75 -13.63
N VAL A 361 -14.71 2.29 -12.76
CA VAL A 361 -14.42 0.86 -12.57
C VAL A 361 -15.68 0.02 -12.32
N VAL A 362 -16.67 0.58 -11.61
CA VAL A 362 -17.92 -0.13 -11.27
C VAL A 362 -18.82 -0.23 -12.49
N CYS A 363 -18.92 0.82 -13.30
CA CYS A 363 -19.73 0.83 -14.52
C CYS A 363 -19.09 0.00 -15.65
N SER A 364 -17.78 -0.23 -15.58
CA SER A 364 -16.99 -0.97 -16.55
C SER A 364 -16.75 -2.44 -16.17
N LEU A 365 -17.37 -2.93 -15.09
CA LEU A 365 -17.26 -4.32 -14.66
C LEU A 365 -17.76 -5.32 -15.72
N PRO A 366 -17.20 -6.54 -15.77
CA PRO A 366 -17.75 -7.63 -16.57
C PRO A 366 -19.22 -7.92 -16.22
N PRO A 367 -20.07 -8.39 -17.17
CA PRO A 367 -21.51 -8.53 -16.95
C PRO A 367 -21.93 -9.32 -15.70
N ALA A 368 -21.17 -10.36 -15.34
CA ALA A 368 -21.46 -11.17 -14.15
C ALA A 368 -21.16 -10.42 -12.84
N GLU A 369 -20.05 -9.67 -12.80
CA GLU A 369 -19.64 -8.88 -11.64
C GLU A 369 -20.51 -7.63 -11.48
N LEU A 370 -20.83 -6.98 -12.60
CA LEU A 370 -21.77 -5.86 -12.65
C LEU A 370 -23.13 -6.26 -12.09
N LYS A 371 -23.64 -7.43 -12.51
CA LYS A 371 -24.90 -7.97 -11.98
C LYS A 371 -24.81 -8.23 -10.47
N ALA A 372 -23.70 -8.78 -9.98
CA ALA A 372 -23.52 -9.03 -8.55
C ALA A 372 -23.48 -7.72 -7.73
N SER A 373 -22.79 -6.68 -8.24
CA SER A 373 -22.78 -5.33 -7.65
C SER A 373 -24.19 -4.73 -7.65
N ASP A 374 -24.90 -4.80 -8.78
CA ASP A 374 -26.27 -4.30 -8.88
C ASP A 374 -27.22 -5.01 -7.91
N ASP A 375 -27.10 -6.33 -7.75
CA ASP A 375 -27.91 -7.10 -6.80
C ASP A 375 -27.64 -6.66 -5.36
N ARG A 376 -26.36 -6.39 -4.99
CA ARG A 376 -26.01 -5.80 -3.69
C ARG A 376 -26.56 -4.39 -3.52
N ARG A 377 -26.44 -3.52 -4.53
CA ARG A 377 -26.94 -2.14 -4.47
C ARG A 377 -28.45 -2.05 -4.36
N ARG A 378 -29.20 -2.91 -5.06
CA ARG A 378 -30.65 -3.05 -4.88
C ARG A 378 -30.99 -3.49 -3.45
N ARG A 379 -30.22 -4.44 -2.91
CA ARG A 379 -30.39 -4.89 -1.53
C ARG A 379 -30.09 -3.78 -0.52
N ILE A 380 -29.04 -2.99 -0.72
CA ILE A 380 -28.71 -1.82 0.10
C ILE A 380 -29.87 -0.83 0.10
N GLN A 381 -30.41 -0.47 -1.06
CA GLN A 381 -31.56 0.44 -1.17
C GLN A 381 -32.79 -0.10 -0.45
N ALA A 382 -33.13 -1.38 -0.66
CA ALA A 382 -34.27 -1.99 -0.01
C ALA A 382 -34.13 -2.05 1.51
N LEU A 383 -32.93 -2.32 2.02
CA LEU A 383 -32.64 -2.33 3.45
C LEU A 383 -32.68 -0.92 4.06
N ASP A 384 -32.12 0.08 3.37
CA ASP A 384 -32.15 1.47 3.82
C ASP A 384 -33.58 2.01 3.92
N GLU A 385 -34.42 1.76 2.91
CA GLU A 385 -35.85 2.13 2.93
C GLU A 385 -36.60 1.41 4.07
N ALA A 386 -36.32 0.13 4.27
CA ALA A 386 -36.87 -0.67 5.36
C ALA A 386 -36.50 -0.13 6.75
N ILE A 387 -35.26 0.32 6.94
CA ILE A 387 -34.75 0.89 8.19
C ILE A 387 -35.33 2.29 8.41
N GLY A 388 -35.48 3.09 7.35
CA GLY A 388 -36.09 4.42 7.39
C GLY A 388 -37.58 4.41 7.76
N ASN A 389 -38.25 3.25 7.65
CA ASN A 389 -39.65 3.10 8.05
C ASN A 389 -39.81 3.13 9.58
N SER A 390 -40.19 4.31 10.10
CA SER A 390 -40.40 4.53 11.54
C SER A 390 -41.44 3.59 12.17
N TYR A 391 -42.48 3.17 11.43
CA TYR A 391 -43.47 2.21 11.93
C TYR A 391 -42.86 0.82 12.14
N ARG A 392 -41.96 0.38 11.25
CA ARG A 392 -41.26 -0.89 11.39
C ARG A 392 -40.30 -0.88 12.58
N MET A 393 -39.55 0.21 12.74
CA MET A 393 -38.68 0.38 13.91
C MET A 393 -39.46 0.35 15.24
N MET A 394 -40.73 0.81 15.24
CA MET A 394 -41.60 0.72 16.42
C MET A 394 -42.23 -0.67 16.63
N SER A 395 -42.67 -1.33 15.56
CA SER A 395 -43.45 -2.57 15.63
C SER A 395 -42.59 -3.83 15.70
N ASP A 396 -41.46 -3.86 15.00
CA ASP A 396 -40.50 -4.98 14.98
C ASP A 396 -39.05 -4.48 15.04
N PRO A 397 -38.60 -3.99 16.21
CA PRO A 397 -37.26 -3.44 16.36
C PRO A 397 -36.16 -4.51 16.18
N VAL A 398 -36.48 -5.81 16.33
CA VAL A 398 -35.51 -6.90 16.11
C VAL A 398 -35.27 -7.08 14.62
N ALA A 399 -36.32 -7.08 13.80
CA ALA A 399 -36.16 -7.11 12.35
C ALA A 399 -35.43 -5.86 11.84
N SER A 400 -35.72 -4.66 12.38
CA SER A 400 -34.97 -3.45 12.03
C SER A 400 -33.48 -3.55 12.39
N LEU A 401 -33.13 -4.13 13.54
CA LEU A 401 -31.73 -4.35 13.92
C LEU A 401 -31.04 -5.39 13.01
N ALA A 402 -31.76 -6.44 12.62
CA ALA A 402 -31.26 -7.43 11.66
C ALA A 402 -31.01 -6.82 10.28
N ASP A 403 -31.91 -5.94 9.82
CA ASP A 403 -31.76 -5.19 8.58
C ASP A 403 -30.56 -4.24 8.64
N CYS A 404 -30.33 -3.55 9.76
CA CYS A 404 -29.11 -2.75 9.97
C CYS A 404 -27.83 -3.60 9.86
N CYS A 405 -27.84 -4.83 10.39
CA CYS A 405 -26.71 -5.75 10.29
C CYS A 405 -26.48 -6.18 8.84
N ALA A 406 -27.56 -6.55 8.14
CA ALA A 406 -27.52 -6.94 6.75
C ALA A 406 -27.08 -5.79 5.83
N LEU A 407 -27.50 -4.56 6.14
CA LEU A 407 -27.14 -3.36 5.39
C LEU A 407 -25.65 -3.09 5.54
N LEU A 408 -25.11 -3.13 6.76
CA LEU A 408 -23.68 -2.92 6.97
C LEU A 408 -22.84 -3.97 6.25
N ARG A 409 -23.22 -5.25 6.29
CA ARG A 409 -22.52 -6.30 5.53
C ARG A 409 -22.58 -6.06 4.02
N ALA A 410 -23.76 -5.70 3.50
CA ALA A 410 -23.91 -5.40 2.09
C ALA A 410 -23.08 -4.17 1.67
N LEU A 411 -23.00 -3.15 2.53
CA LEU A 411 -22.15 -1.97 2.33
C LEU A 411 -20.65 -2.34 2.40
N GLU A 412 -20.23 -3.19 3.33
CA GLU A 412 -18.85 -3.67 3.44
C GLU A 412 -18.43 -4.51 2.22
N GLU A 413 -19.34 -5.34 1.69
CA GLU A 413 -19.11 -6.13 0.48
C GLU A 413 -19.08 -5.27 -0.79
N GLU A 414 -19.79 -4.13 -0.82
CA GLU A 414 -19.91 -3.27 -2.00
C GLU A 414 -18.91 -2.10 -2.00
N TYR A 415 -18.54 -1.59 -0.81
CA TYR A 415 -17.67 -0.45 -0.61
C TYR A 415 -16.59 -0.82 0.42
N PRO A 416 -15.41 -1.31 -0.03
CA PRO A 416 -14.33 -1.69 0.87
C PRO A 416 -13.61 -0.45 1.44
N ILE A 417 -14.25 0.27 2.36
CA ILE A 417 -13.65 1.39 3.12
C ILE A 417 -13.09 0.87 4.46
N PRO A 418 -11.92 1.34 4.95
CA PRO A 418 -11.33 0.88 6.20
C PRO A 418 -12.21 1.15 7.43
N ARG A 419 -12.17 0.19 8.36
CA ARG A 419 -13.08 0.02 9.50
C ARG A 419 -13.04 1.15 10.54
N ALA A 420 -14.19 1.39 11.17
CA ALA A 420 -14.28 1.97 12.51
C ALA A 420 -14.97 1.01 13.50
N ARG A 421 -14.28 0.68 14.61
CA ARG A 421 -14.73 -0.23 15.68
C ARG A 421 -15.53 0.50 16.79
N LYS A 422 -16.34 -0.29 17.53
CA LYS A 422 -17.20 0.01 18.73
C LYS A 422 -18.61 0.60 18.47
N VAL A 423 -19.42 0.74 19.53
CA VAL A 423 -20.91 0.86 19.61
C VAL A 423 -21.53 1.79 18.55
N PHE A 424 -22.77 1.51 18.11
CA PHE A 424 -23.48 2.19 16.99
C PHE A 424 -23.22 3.71 16.84
N ALA A 425 -23.35 4.49 17.91
CA ALA A 425 -23.13 5.94 17.85
C ALA A 425 -21.65 6.34 17.68
N GLU A 426 -20.72 5.56 18.24
CA GLU A 426 -19.28 5.75 18.05
C GLU A 426 -18.85 5.38 16.63
N ARG A 427 -19.38 4.26 16.09
CA ARG A 427 -19.23 3.87 14.67
C ARG A 427 -19.72 4.98 13.73
N ALA A 428 -20.93 5.47 13.99
CA ALA A 428 -21.53 6.53 13.20
C ALA A 428 -20.74 7.84 13.30
N TYR A 429 -20.18 8.17 14.48
CA TYR A 429 -19.33 9.35 14.66
C TYR A 429 -18.04 9.24 13.81
N LYS A 430 -17.30 8.12 13.93
CA LYS A 430 -16.05 7.91 13.19
C LYS A 430 -16.26 7.96 11.68
N ALA A 431 -17.29 7.27 11.17
CA ALA A 431 -17.65 7.33 9.75
C ALA A 431 -17.98 8.77 9.30
N ARG A 432 -18.68 9.55 10.12
CA ARG A 432 -19.02 10.95 9.80
C ARG A 432 -17.81 11.89 9.86
N VAL A 433 -16.83 11.63 10.72
CA VAL A 433 -15.58 12.41 10.73
C VAL A 433 -14.85 12.24 9.40
N VAL A 434 -14.75 11.01 8.88
CA VAL A 434 -14.13 10.73 7.57
C VAL A 434 -14.90 11.41 6.45
N MET A 435 -16.22 11.21 6.39
CA MET A 435 -17.03 11.68 5.27
C MET A 435 -17.30 13.20 5.29
N LYS A 436 -17.40 13.82 6.47
CA LYS A 436 -18.04 15.14 6.65
C LYS A 436 -17.27 16.09 7.56
N GLY A 437 -16.06 15.72 7.99
CA GLY A 437 -15.29 16.49 8.96
C GLY A 437 -15.83 16.43 10.38
N GLY A 438 -14.96 16.69 11.36
CA GLY A 438 -15.29 16.69 12.79
C GLY A 438 -15.98 17.97 13.29
N ASP A 439 -15.95 19.02 12.49
CA ASP A 439 -16.41 20.38 12.76
C ASP A 439 -17.89 20.62 12.42
N ARG A 440 -18.53 19.73 11.66
CA ARG A 440 -19.96 19.86 11.31
C ARG A 440 -20.90 19.68 12.52
N PRO A 441 -22.00 20.46 12.62
CA PRO A 441 -23.03 20.28 13.66
C PRO A 441 -23.56 18.85 13.79
N GLU A 442 -23.86 18.18 12.67
CA GLU A 442 -24.35 16.79 12.67
C GLU A 442 -23.30 15.82 13.22
N THR A 443 -22.02 16.02 12.88
CA THR A 443 -20.92 15.18 13.39
C THR A 443 -20.74 15.41 14.89
N LYS A 444 -20.83 16.67 15.36
CA LYS A 444 -20.84 17.03 16.79
C LYS A 444 -22.03 16.42 17.53
N LYS A 445 -23.23 16.41 16.95
CA LYS A 445 -24.44 15.76 17.51
C LYS A 445 -24.22 14.26 17.70
N VAL A 446 -23.67 13.56 16.70
CA VAL A 446 -23.38 12.12 16.81
C VAL A 446 -22.25 11.84 17.81
N LYS A 447 -21.27 12.73 17.94
CA LYS A 447 -20.26 12.69 19.02
C LYS A 447 -20.89 12.80 20.41
N ALA A 448 -21.84 13.72 20.59
CA ALA A 448 -22.56 13.85 21.86
C ALA A 448 -23.37 12.59 22.18
N LEU A 449 -23.98 11.97 21.17
CA LEU A 449 -24.69 10.70 21.30
C LEU A 449 -23.77 9.51 21.60
N SER A 450 -22.54 9.50 21.09
CA SER A 450 -21.58 8.43 21.41
C SER A 450 -21.12 8.51 22.87
N LEU A 451 -20.98 9.72 23.42
CA LEU A 451 -20.63 9.96 24.83
C LEU A 451 -21.81 9.74 25.78
N ASN A 452 -23.02 10.14 25.36
CA ASN A 452 -24.23 10.00 26.17
C ASN A 452 -25.42 9.52 25.31
N PRO A 453 -25.55 8.21 25.05
CA PRO A 453 -26.66 7.65 24.27
C PRO A 453 -28.04 7.92 24.91
N SER A 454 -28.08 8.14 26.23
CA SER A 454 -29.33 8.40 26.96
C SER A 454 -29.93 9.78 26.70
N SER A 455 -29.14 10.69 26.09
CA SER A 455 -29.62 12.00 25.65
C SER A 455 -30.49 11.96 24.39
N HIS A 456 -30.54 10.83 23.66
CA HIS A 456 -31.37 10.71 22.47
C HIS A 456 -32.86 10.70 22.84
N PRO A 457 -33.74 11.46 22.15
CA PRO A 457 -35.19 11.52 22.48
C PRO A 457 -35.91 10.17 22.46
N SER A 458 -35.36 9.21 21.71
CA SER A 458 -35.88 7.85 21.59
C SER A 458 -35.31 6.86 22.60
N PHE A 459 -34.41 7.29 23.50
CA PHE A 459 -33.77 6.41 24.47
C PHE A 459 -34.80 5.82 25.43
N GLY A 460 -34.98 4.49 25.37
CA GLY A 460 -35.97 3.79 26.19
C GLY A 460 -37.43 3.97 25.73
N THR A 461 -37.67 4.76 24.67
CA THR A 461 -39.02 5.09 24.16
C THR A 461 -39.64 3.95 23.37
N TYR A 462 -38.86 3.29 22.51
CA TYR A 462 -39.39 2.26 21.60
C TYR A 462 -39.27 0.83 22.14
N SER A 463 -38.27 0.54 22.99
CA SER A 463 -38.14 -0.76 23.63
C SER A 463 -37.22 -0.70 24.85
N THR A 464 -37.68 -1.27 25.96
CA THR A 464 -36.86 -1.60 27.14
C THR A 464 -36.54 -3.11 27.20
N LYS A 465 -37.06 -3.90 26.25
CA LYS A 465 -36.87 -5.36 26.15
C LYS A 465 -35.40 -5.76 25.96
N TRP A 466 -34.56 -4.81 25.59
CA TRP A 466 -33.13 -4.99 25.30
C TRP A 466 -32.21 -4.55 26.44
N LYS A 467 -32.78 -4.20 27.61
CA LYS A 467 -31.99 -3.95 28.82
C LYS A 467 -31.12 -5.17 29.13
N GLY A 468 -29.80 -4.99 29.06
CA GLY A 468 -28.84 -6.03 29.43
C GLY A 468 -28.90 -6.36 30.93
N PRO A 469 -28.39 -7.52 31.36
CA PRO A 469 -28.25 -7.79 32.78
C PRO A 469 -27.31 -6.74 33.39
N LYS A 470 -27.61 -6.27 34.61
CA LYS A 470 -26.86 -5.20 35.33
C LYS A 470 -25.34 -5.44 35.45
N LYS A 471 -24.85 -6.64 35.14
CA LYS A 471 -23.45 -7.08 35.28
C LYS A 471 -22.70 -7.24 33.96
N LEU A 472 -23.33 -7.01 32.80
CA LEU A 472 -22.60 -7.14 31.54
C LEU A 472 -21.85 -5.84 31.24
N ASN A 473 -20.52 -5.89 31.32
CA ASN A 473 -19.65 -4.83 30.86
C ASN A 473 -19.20 -5.12 29.41
N PRO A 474 -19.65 -4.34 28.41
CA PRO A 474 -19.25 -4.55 27.01
C PRO A 474 -17.74 -4.40 26.77
N GLU A 475 -17.01 -3.76 27.70
CA GLU A 475 -15.55 -3.59 27.63
C GLU A 475 -14.78 -4.87 27.98
N GLU A 476 -15.44 -5.87 28.57
CA GLU A 476 -14.84 -7.16 28.95
C GLU A 476 -15.04 -8.26 27.89
N LEU A 477 -15.79 -7.99 26.81
CA LEU A 477 -16.05 -8.93 25.73
C LEU A 477 -14.94 -8.89 24.67
N ASN A 478 -14.53 -10.04 24.14
CA ASN A 478 -13.67 -10.06 22.96
C ASN A 478 -14.44 -9.64 21.69
N ASP A 479 -13.73 -9.40 20.58
CA ASP A 479 -14.31 -8.85 19.36
C ASP A 479 -15.48 -9.69 18.80
N ALA A 480 -15.34 -11.01 18.78
CA ALA A 480 -16.38 -11.91 18.27
C ALA A 480 -17.59 -11.96 19.20
N GLU A 481 -17.37 -11.89 20.52
CA GLU A 481 -18.42 -11.86 21.53
C GLU A 481 -19.18 -10.53 21.53
N LEU A 482 -18.45 -9.41 21.37
CA LEU A 482 -19.02 -8.08 21.28
C LEU A 482 -19.89 -7.93 20.03
N GLU A 483 -19.44 -8.40 18.86
CA GLU A 483 -20.23 -8.39 17.63
C GLU A 483 -21.50 -9.24 17.76
N LYS A 484 -21.38 -10.48 18.25
CA LYS A 484 -22.56 -11.35 18.48
C LYS A 484 -23.53 -10.73 19.48
N TRP A 485 -23.02 -10.07 20.51
CA TRP A 485 -23.85 -9.39 21.50
C TRP A 485 -24.54 -8.14 20.92
N LEU A 486 -23.79 -7.29 20.21
CA LEU A 486 -24.25 -6.04 19.60
C LEU A 486 -25.41 -6.30 18.62
N TRP A 487 -25.28 -7.37 17.82
CA TRP A 487 -26.27 -7.77 16.82
C TRP A 487 -27.27 -8.82 17.29
N ARG A 488 -27.24 -9.20 18.59
CA ARG A 488 -28.14 -10.21 19.17
C ARG A 488 -28.11 -11.57 18.45
N GLN A 489 -26.98 -11.97 17.89
CA GLN A 489 -26.81 -13.24 17.14
C GLN A 489 -26.76 -14.50 18.04
N ASN A 490 -26.92 -14.35 19.36
CA ASN A 490 -26.92 -15.44 20.35
C ASN A 490 -28.33 -15.75 20.93
N ARG A 491 -29.42 -15.43 20.22
CA ARG A 491 -30.79 -15.71 20.68
C ARG A 491 -31.65 -16.38 19.64
#